data_AF-A0A1Q9BQC8-F1
#
_entry.id   AF-A0A1Q9BQC8-F1
#
_cell.length_a   1.000
_cell.length_b   1.000
_cell.length_c   1.000
_cell.angle_alpha   90.00
_cell.angle_beta   90.00
_cell.angle_gamma   90.00
#
_symmetry.space_group_name_H-M   'P 1'
#
loop_
_entity.id
_entity.type
_entity.pdbx_description
1 polymer ?
#
loop_
_entity_poly.entity_id
_entity_poly.type
_entity_poly.pdbx_seq_one_letter_code
_entity_poly.pdbx_strand_id
1 'polypeptide(L)'
;MSTSEYWLLRAPFSLHCGWIVAATSLNICVVADYYKGPPEVMLALAMFCFAGIAVIVTVFTFASPKADPIIALVGCWALLGMVSELTDAEKLRDATVRWNYFDWPQYVISAVRITAFLLSLLCIVAATVATARRVCFSQKRSPEPALGEGVLPRSGTDV
;
A
#
# COMPACT_ATOMS: atom_id res chain seq x y z
N MET A 1 15.35 15.89 0.48
CA MET A 1 14.59 15.73 -0.77
C MET A 1 13.40 16.61 -0.65
N SER A 2 13.29 17.59 -1.54
CA SER A 2 12.12 18.46 -1.62
C SER A 2 10.87 17.61 -1.87
N THR A 3 9.70 18.06 -1.40
CA THR A 3 8.42 17.35 -1.61
C THR A 3 8.16 17.09 -3.09
N SER A 4 8.53 18.04 -3.97
CA SER A 4 8.38 17.92 -5.42
C SER A 4 9.29 16.85 -6.02
N GLU A 5 10.55 16.75 -5.56
CA GLU A 5 11.49 15.71 -6.00
C GLU A 5 11.01 14.31 -5.62
N TYR A 6 10.36 14.16 -4.46
CA TYR A 6 9.78 12.88 -4.07
C TYR A 6 8.65 12.43 -5.00
N TRP A 7 7.73 13.35 -5.29
CA TRP A 7 6.59 13.06 -6.16
C TRP A 7 7.03 12.76 -7.60
N LEU A 8 8.10 13.39 -8.06
CA LEU A 8 8.58 13.18 -9.42
C LEU A 8 9.45 11.92 -9.55
N LEU A 9 10.34 11.66 -8.59
CA LEU A 9 11.34 10.61 -8.71
C LEU A 9 11.01 9.32 -7.96
N ARG A 10 10.31 9.36 -6.83
CA ARG A 10 10.08 8.17 -5.98
C ARG A 10 8.65 7.65 -6.03
N ALA A 11 7.67 8.54 -6.19
CA ALA A 11 6.27 8.14 -6.32
C ALA A 11 6.00 7.10 -7.42
N PRO A 12 6.52 7.22 -8.67
CA PRO A 12 6.23 6.24 -9.72
C PRO A 12 6.78 4.84 -9.38
N PHE A 13 8.01 4.75 -8.86
CA PHE A 13 8.58 3.45 -8.44
C PHE A 13 7.83 2.86 -7.24
N SER A 14 7.40 3.70 -6.31
CA SER A 14 6.61 3.27 -5.15
C SER A 14 5.24 2.73 -5.57
N LEU A 15 4.60 3.38 -6.55
CA LEU A 15 3.35 2.93 -7.14
C LEU A 15 3.54 1.59 -7.88
N HIS A 16 4.57 1.46 -8.72
CA HIS A 16 4.89 0.20 -9.38
C HIS A 16 5.17 -0.93 -8.39
N CYS A 17 5.92 -0.66 -7.31
CA CYS A 17 6.16 -1.63 -6.25
C CYS A 17 4.84 -2.13 -5.64
N GLY A 18 3.93 -1.21 -5.28
CA GLY A 18 2.60 -1.59 -4.77
C GLY A 18 1.80 -2.43 -5.78
N TRP A 19 1.88 -2.09 -7.06
CA TRP A 19 1.19 -2.83 -8.13
C TRP A 19 1.74 -4.24 -8.30
N ILE A 20 3.06 -4.40 -8.27
CA ILE A 20 3.73 -5.72 -8.34
C ILE A 20 3.32 -6.59 -7.16
N VAL A 21 3.22 -6.03 -5.95
CA VAL A 21 2.78 -6.76 -4.76
C VAL A 21 1.35 -7.28 -4.92
N ALA A 22 0.43 -6.43 -5.39
CA ALA A 22 -0.95 -6.82 -5.65
C ALA A 22 -1.05 -7.90 -6.74
N ALA A 23 -0.36 -7.70 -7.87
CA ALA A 23 -0.34 -8.64 -8.98
C ALA A 23 0.26 -9.99 -8.59
N THR A 24 1.34 -9.99 -7.81
CA THR A 24 1.98 -11.23 -7.31
C THR A 24 1.04 -12.00 -6.40
N SER A 25 0.36 -11.30 -5.48
CA SER A 25 -0.61 -11.89 -4.56
C SER A 25 -1.76 -12.56 -5.30
N LEU A 26 -2.32 -11.88 -6.31
CA LEU A 26 -3.37 -12.46 -7.16
C LEU A 26 -2.85 -13.62 -8.00
N ASN A 27 -1.65 -13.51 -8.57
CA ASN A 27 -1.08 -14.55 -9.42
C ASN A 27 -0.85 -15.86 -8.66
N ILE A 28 -0.47 -15.81 -7.38
CA ILE A 28 -0.38 -17.01 -6.52
C ILE A 28 -1.73 -17.74 -6.48
N CYS A 29 -2.83 -17.01 -6.30
CA CYS A 29 -4.17 -17.59 -6.26
C CYS A 29 -4.58 -18.15 -7.65
N VAL A 30 -4.26 -17.44 -8.73
CA VAL A 30 -4.55 -17.86 -10.11
C VAL A 30 -3.80 -19.15 -10.47
N VAL A 31 -2.52 -19.26 -10.10
CA VAL A 31 -1.73 -20.47 -10.33
C VAL A 31 -2.34 -21.66 -9.58
N ALA A 32 -2.74 -21.45 -8.33
CA ALA A 32 -3.36 -22.50 -7.54
C ALA A 32 -4.73 -22.93 -8.11
N ASP A 33 -5.51 -21.98 -8.66
CA ASP A 33 -6.77 -22.25 -9.35
C ASP A 33 -6.56 -23.05 -10.65
N TYR A 34 -5.51 -22.72 -11.42
CA TYR A 34 -5.14 -23.43 -12.64
C TYR A 34 -4.87 -24.92 -12.38
N TYR A 35 -4.17 -25.24 -11.29
CA TYR A 35 -3.91 -26.61 -10.86
C TYR A 35 -5.11 -27.29 -10.17
N LYS A 36 -6.30 -26.67 -10.18
CA LYS A 36 -7.52 -27.16 -9.54
C LYS A 36 -7.32 -27.50 -8.06
N GLY A 37 -6.65 -26.59 -7.35
CA GLY A 37 -6.44 -26.74 -5.91
C GLY A 37 -7.78 -26.90 -5.17
N PRO A 38 -7.83 -27.74 -4.11
CA PRO A 38 -9.05 -27.93 -3.34
C PRO A 38 -9.47 -26.63 -2.64
N PRO A 39 -10.74 -26.49 -2.24
CA PRO A 39 -11.27 -25.24 -1.67
C PRO A 39 -10.50 -24.81 -0.42
N GLU A 40 -10.11 -25.75 0.44
CA GLU A 40 -9.31 -25.46 1.65
C GLU A 40 -8.00 -24.72 1.32
N VAL A 41 -7.31 -25.15 0.26
CA VAL A 41 -6.06 -24.55 -0.20
C VAL A 41 -6.31 -23.18 -0.83
N MET A 42 -7.37 -23.02 -1.62
CA MET A 42 -7.74 -21.72 -2.21
C MET A 42 -8.01 -20.68 -1.13
N LEU A 43 -8.78 -21.04 -0.11
CA LEU A 43 -9.12 -20.13 0.98
C LEU A 43 -7.89 -19.78 1.81
N ALA A 44 -7.05 -20.77 2.15
CA ALA A 44 -5.82 -20.54 2.88
C ALA A 44 -4.86 -19.60 2.11
N LEU A 45 -4.70 -19.79 0.81
CA LEU A 45 -3.88 -18.93 -0.04
C LEU A 45 -4.44 -17.51 -0.15
N ALA A 46 -5.76 -17.34 -0.26
CA ALA A 46 -6.37 -16.03 -0.26
C ALA A 46 -6.08 -15.27 1.05
N MET A 47 -6.24 -15.92 2.21
CA MET A 47 -5.90 -15.34 3.51
C MET A 47 -4.41 -15.04 3.65
N PHE A 48 -3.54 -15.93 3.14
CA PHE A 48 -2.10 -15.71 3.13
C PHE A 48 -1.71 -14.49 2.29
N CYS A 49 -2.34 -14.31 1.13
CA CYS A 49 -2.13 -13.14 0.27
C CYS A 49 -2.57 -11.84 0.96
N PHE A 50 -3.72 -11.85 1.64
CA PHE A 50 -4.18 -10.72 2.44
C PHE A 50 -3.21 -10.37 3.57
N ALA A 51 -2.72 -11.39 4.29
CA ALA A 51 -1.71 -11.20 5.32
C ALA A 51 -0.40 -10.64 4.73
N GLY A 52 0.04 -11.15 3.58
CA GLY A 52 1.22 -10.66 2.87
C GLY A 52 1.13 -9.18 2.50
N ILE A 53 -0.01 -8.75 1.94
CA ILE A 53 -0.27 -7.33 1.65
C ILE A 53 -0.21 -6.50 2.94
N ALA A 54 -0.89 -6.94 4.01
CA ALA A 54 -0.89 -6.23 5.29
C ALA A 54 0.52 -6.10 5.89
N VAL A 55 1.33 -7.16 5.83
CA VAL A 55 2.73 -7.17 6.29
C VAL A 55 3.55 -6.17 5.49
N ILE A 56 3.47 -6.21 4.16
CA ILE A 56 4.22 -5.30 3.29
C ILE A 56 3.84 -3.84 3.60
N VAL A 57 2.54 -3.53 3.66
CA VAL A 57 2.06 -2.19 4.02
C VAL A 57 2.59 -1.76 5.39
N THR A 58 2.57 -2.65 6.38
CA THR A 58 3.06 -2.37 7.73
C THR A 58 4.56 -2.11 7.75
N VAL A 59 5.36 -2.93 7.05
CA VAL A 59 6.82 -2.78 6.94
C VAL A 59 7.19 -1.44 6.30
N PHE A 60 6.57 -1.09 5.17
CA PHE A 60 6.84 0.18 4.49
C PHE A 60 6.30 1.41 5.25
N THR A 61 5.30 1.21 6.12
CA THR A 61 4.75 2.27 6.97
C THR A 61 5.59 2.51 8.23
N PHE A 62 6.02 1.45 8.92
CA PHE A 62 6.65 1.54 10.25
C PHE A 62 8.16 1.33 10.24
N ALA A 63 8.65 0.29 9.56
CA ALA A 63 10.05 -0.12 9.59
C ALA A 63 10.95 0.71 8.66
N SER A 64 10.41 1.27 7.58
CA SER A 64 11.19 2.11 6.66
C SER A 64 11.57 3.46 7.30
N PRO A 65 12.86 3.88 7.22
CA PRO A 65 13.31 5.21 7.67
C PRO A 65 12.62 6.38 6.94
N LYS A 66 12.08 6.11 5.74
CA LYS A 66 11.28 7.04 4.95
C LYS A 66 9.96 6.35 4.64
N ALA A 67 8.93 6.67 5.42
CA ALA A 67 7.60 6.11 5.23
C ALA A 67 7.03 6.49 3.86
N ASP A 68 6.54 5.49 3.12
CA ASP A 68 5.96 5.65 1.78
C ASP A 68 4.45 5.40 1.82
N PRO A 69 3.61 6.45 1.83
CA PRO A 69 2.16 6.29 1.90
C PRO A 69 1.55 5.72 0.60
N ILE A 70 2.26 5.82 -0.52
CA ILE A 70 1.77 5.38 -1.84
C ILE A 70 1.56 3.87 -1.87
N ILE A 71 2.45 3.07 -1.28
CA ILE A 71 2.32 1.61 -1.24
C ILE A 71 1.05 1.21 -0.49
N ALA A 72 0.75 1.89 0.63
CA ALA A 72 -0.46 1.67 1.40
C ALA A 72 -1.72 2.07 0.61
N LEU A 73 -1.69 3.18 -0.13
CA LEU A 73 -2.80 3.60 -0.99
C LEU A 73 -3.05 2.62 -2.15
N VAL A 74 -1.99 2.11 -2.78
CA VAL A 74 -2.13 1.08 -3.83
C VAL A 74 -2.68 -0.22 -3.25
N GLY A 75 -2.23 -0.62 -2.05
CA GLY A 75 -2.80 -1.76 -1.33
C GLY A 75 -4.29 -1.59 -1.03
N CYS A 76 -4.70 -0.41 -0.55
CA CYS A 76 -6.11 -0.08 -0.34
C CYS A 76 -6.92 -0.20 -1.63
N TRP A 77 -6.43 0.41 -2.72
CA TRP A 77 -7.11 0.36 -4.01
C TRP A 77 -7.26 -1.07 -4.54
N ALA A 78 -6.21 -1.88 -4.45
CA ALA A 78 -6.24 -3.28 -4.86
C ALA A 78 -7.27 -4.09 -4.04
N LEU A 79 -7.30 -3.91 -2.72
CA LEU A 79 -8.26 -4.58 -1.84
C LEU A 79 -9.70 -4.16 -2.12
N LEU A 80 -9.95 -2.88 -2.44
CA LEU A 80 -11.27 -2.41 -2.85
C LEU A 80 -11.72 -3.02 -4.17
N GLY A 81 -10.80 -3.19 -5.13
CA GLY A 81 -11.09 -3.93 -6.37
C GLY A 81 -11.50 -5.38 -6.12
N MET A 82 -10.85 -6.05 -5.16
CA MET A 82 -11.30 -7.39 -4.74
C MET A 82 -12.68 -7.35 -4.11
N VAL A 83 -12.98 -6.36 -3.25
CA VAL A 83 -14.31 -6.19 -2.65
C VAL A 83 -15.40 -6.00 -3.73
N SER A 84 -15.13 -5.23 -4.79
CA SER A 84 -16.12 -5.05 -5.87
C SER A 84 -16.38 -6.35 -6.61
N GLU A 85 -15.34 -7.12 -6.94
CA GLU A 85 -15.50 -8.43 -7.59
C GLU A 85 -16.21 -9.46 -6.71
N LEU A 86 -15.99 -9.41 -5.38
CA LEU A 86 -16.70 -10.26 -4.43
C LEU A 86 -18.15 -9.80 -4.15
N THR A 87 -18.53 -8.60 -4.56
CA THR A 87 -19.90 -8.10 -4.40
C THR A 87 -20.79 -8.64 -5.51
N ASP A 88 -20.33 -8.62 -6.76
CA ASP A 88 -20.99 -9.26 -7.90
C ASP A 88 -20.63 -10.75 -8.01
N ALA A 89 -20.82 -11.49 -6.90
CA ALA A 89 -20.46 -12.90 -6.80
C ALA A 89 -21.28 -13.82 -7.71
N GLU A 90 -22.28 -13.32 -8.45
CA GLU A 90 -23.03 -14.09 -9.45
C GLU A 90 -22.11 -14.72 -10.50
N LYS A 91 -21.09 -13.99 -10.94
CA LYS A 91 -20.06 -14.53 -11.85
C LYS A 91 -19.23 -15.66 -11.23
N LEU A 92 -19.10 -15.66 -9.90
CA LEU A 92 -18.38 -16.72 -9.16
C LEU A 92 -19.23 -17.98 -8.97
N ARG A 93 -20.56 -17.86 -9.11
CA ARG A 93 -21.54 -18.94 -8.92
C ARG A 93 -21.95 -19.63 -10.23
N ASP A 94 -21.44 -19.16 -11.37
CA ASP A 94 -21.70 -19.78 -12.66
C ASP A 94 -20.68 -20.90 -12.94
N ALA A 95 -21.17 -22.14 -12.94
CA ALA A 95 -20.38 -23.32 -13.25
C ALA A 95 -19.96 -23.41 -14.73
N THR A 96 -20.60 -22.65 -15.62
CA THR A 96 -20.29 -22.67 -17.06
C THR A 96 -19.12 -21.75 -17.43
N VAL A 97 -18.88 -20.70 -16.63
CA VAL A 97 -17.83 -19.71 -16.89
C VAL A 97 -16.54 -20.02 -16.10
N ARG A 98 -16.64 -20.68 -14.95
CA ARG A 98 -15.47 -20.92 -14.08
C ARG A 98 -14.65 -22.14 -14.49
N TRP A 99 -13.33 -21.97 -14.51
CA TRP A 99 -12.36 -23.06 -14.72
C TRP A 99 -12.37 -24.09 -13.57
N ASN A 100 -12.34 -23.60 -12.33
CA ASN A 100 -12.35 -24.40 -11.11
C ASN A 100 -13.56 -23.98 -10.26
N TYR A 101 -14.71 -24.55 -10.59
CA TYR A 101 -15.97 -24.22 -9.93
C TYR A 101 -16.09 -24.92 -8.58
N PHE A 102 -16.43 -24.15 -7.56
CA PHE A 102 -16.86 -24.65 -6.26
C PHE A 102 -18.08 -23.85 -5.82
N ASP A 103 -19.08 -24.55 -5.26
CA ASP A 103 -20.23 -23.90 -4.65
C ASP A 103 -19.85 -23.38 -3.26
N TRP A 104 -19.18 -22.23 -3.26
CA TRP A 104 -18.74 -21.58 -2.03
C TRP A 104 -19.94 -21.13 -1.20
N PRO A 105 -20.02 -21.52 0.08
CA PRO A 105 -21.06 -21.02 0.95
C PRO A 105 -21.01 -19.49 1.04
N GLN A 106 -22.17 -18.84 1.01
CA GLN A 106 -22.27 -17.38 0.97
C GLN A 106 -21.59 -16.69 2.17
N TYR A 107 -21.54 -17.37 3.33
CA TYR A 107 -20.84 -16.86 4.50
C TYR A 107 -19.32 -16.79 4.30
N VAL A 108 -18.72 -17.72 3.53
CA VAL A 108 -17.28 -17.70 3.21
C VAL A 108 -16.97 -16.50 2.32
N ILE A 109 -17.72 -16.32 1.23
CA ILE A 109 -17.54 -15.18 0.31
C ILE A 109 -17.72 -13.87 1.09
N SER A 110 -18.76 -13.79 1.92
CA SER A 110 -19.02 -12.61 2.75
C SER A 110 -17.88 -12.33 3.74
N ALA A 111 -17.33 -13.36 4.39
CA ALA A 111 -16.20 -13.23 5.32
C ALA A 111 -14.93 -12.74 4.60
N VAL A 112 -14.59 -13.31 3.44
CA VAL A 112 -13.44 -12.87 2.64
C VAL A 112 -13.62 -11.41 2.19
N ARG A 113 -14.83 -11.03 1.75
CA ARG A 113 -15.17 -9.66 1.36
C ARG A 113 -15.00 -8.68 2.53
N ILE A 114 -15.57 -8.99 3.70
CA ILE A 114 -15.46 -8.16 4.90
C ILE A 114 -13.99 -8.03 5.31
N THR A 115 -13.23 -9.12 5.25
CA THR A 115 -11.79 -9.11 5.57
C THR A 115 -11.02 -8.19 4.63
N ALA A 116 -11.24 -8.29 3.32
CA ALA A 116 -10.63 -7.40 2.33
C ALA A 116 -11.00 -5.93 2.58
N PHE A 117 -12.26 -5.66 2.92
CA PHE A 117 -12.73 -4.32 3.25
C PHE A 117 -12.05 -3.76 4.51
N LEU A 118 -11.99 -4.52 5.59
CA LEU A 118 -11.31 -4.10 6.83
C LEU A 118 -9.82 -3.85 6.60
N LEU A 119 -9.15 -4.71 5.83
CA LEU A 119 -7.75 -4.50 5.45
C LEU A 119 -7.56 -3.25 4.60
N SER A 120 -8.53 -2.90 3.73
CA SER A 120 -8.47 -1.66 2.96
C SER A 120 -8.51 -0.43 3.87
N LEU A 121 -9.36 -0.45 4.91
CA LEU A 121 -9.43 0.61 5.91
C LEU A 121 -8.12 0.71 6.71
N LEU A 122 -7.54 -0.43 7.10
CA LEU A 122 -6.24 -0.45 7.76
C LEU A 122 -5.13 0.12 6.87
N CYS A 123 -5.18 -0.11 5.55
CA CYS A 123 -4.25 0.50 4.61
C CYS A 123 -4.41 2.03 4.54
N ILE A 124 -5.63 2.55 4.62
CA ILE A 124 -5.86 4.01 4.72
C ILE A 124 -5.25 4.55 6.01
N VAL A 125 -5.50 3.90 7.15
CA VAL A 125 -4.91 4.29 8.43
C VAL A 125 -3.37 4.28 8.34
N ALA A 126 -2.79 3.22 7.78
CA ALA A 126 -1.35 3.14 7.57
C ALA A 126 -0.82 4.28 6.66
N ALA A 127 -1.53 4.62 5.59
CA ALA A 127 -1.18 5.74 4.71
C ALA A 127 -1.22 7.10 5.44
N THR A 128 -2.22 7.32 6.29
CA THR A 128 -2.32 8.55 7.11
C THR A 128 -1.17 8.64 8.09
N VAL A 129 -0.83 7.54 8.78
CA VAL A 129 0.31 7.47 9.72
C VAL A 129 1.63 7.70 8.98
N ALA A 130 1.85 7.06 7.83
CA ALA A 130 3.05 7.25 7.01
C ALA A 130 3.21 8.73 6.59
N THR A 131 2.12 9.37 6.18
CA THR A 131 2.11 10.79 5.80
C THR A 131 2.41 11.69 6.99
N ALA A 132 1.76 11.46 8.14
CA ALA A 132 1.99 12.21 9.37
C ALA A 132 3.45 12.12 9.83
N ARG A 133 4.02 10.90 9.87
CA ARG A 133 5.44 10.68 10.20
C ARG A 133 6.33 11.49 9.28
N ARG A 134 6.06 11.47 7.97
CA ARG A 134 6.85 12.19 6.98
C ARG A 134 6.81 13.71 7.19
N VAL A 135 5.64 14.28 7.47
CA VAL A 135 5.49 15.72 7.73
C VAL A 135 6.22 16.13 9.02
N CYS A 136 6.03 15.38 10.11
CA CYS A 136 6.71 15.66 11.38
C CYS A 136 8.25 15.55 11.27
N PHE A 137 8.77 14.59 10.50
CA PHE A 137 10.21 14.46 10.25
C PHE A 137 10.78 15.61 9.40
N SER A 138 10.01 16.17 8.45
CA SER A 138 10.43 17.35 7.70
C SER A 138 10.51 18.60 8.59
N GLN A 139 9.59 18.75 9.55
CA GLN A 139 9.54 19.92 10.44
C GLN A 139 10.73 20.01 11.39
N LYS A 140 11.24 18.87 11.88
CA LYS A 140 12.44 18.82 12.75
C LYS A 140 13.75 19.25 12.06
N ARG A 141 13.77 19.42 10.74
CA ARG A 141 15.00 19.66 9.96
C ARG A 141 15.26 21.13 9.61
N SER A 142 14.39 22.08 9.93
CA SER A 142 14.66 23.50 9.70
C SER A 142 15.59 24.05 10.79
N PRO A 143 16.87 24.38 10.51
CA PRO A 143 17.68 25.16 11.42
C PRO A 143 17.19 26.61 11.39
N GLU A 144 17.30 27.26 12.53
CA GLU A 144 17.09 28.69 12.77
C GLU A 144 17.61 29.55 11.60
N PRO A 145 16.86 30.58 11.14
CA PRO A 145 17.43 31.53 10.20
C PRO A 145 18.62 32.20 10.88
N ALA A 146 19.81 32.02 10.34
CA ALA A 146 20.99 32.80 10.70
C ALA A 146 20.63 34.28 10.46
N LEU A 147 20.27 34.96 11.53
CA LEU A 147 20.01 36.39 11.55
C LEU A 147 21.29 37.06 11.03
N GLY A 148 21.13 37.88 9.99
CA GLY A 148 22.25 38.64 9.45
C GLY A 148 22.88 39.53 10.52
N GLU A 149 24.17 39.35 10.73
CA GLU A 149 25.06 40.44 11.12
C GLU A 149 26.05 40.66 10.00
N GLY A 150 25.69 41.56 9.08
CA GLY A 150 26.67 42.22 8.24
C GLY A 150 27.05 43.54 8.89
N VAL A 151 28.30 43.69 9.34
CA VAL A 151 29.04 44.95 9.29
C VAL A 151 30.54 44.60 9.16
N LEU A 152 31.08 44.76 7.95
CA LEU A 152 32.53 44.89 7.74
C LEU A 152 32.94 46.32 8.11
N PRO A 153 33.89 46.56 9.02
CA PRO A 153 34.52 47.87 9.12
C PRO A 153 35.53 48.01 7.96
N ARG A 154 35.22 48.87 6.99
CA ARG A 154 36.23 49.52 6.15
C ARG A 154 37.08 50.40 7.06
N SER A 155 38.27 49.94 7.42
CA SER A 155 39.32 50.79 7.98
C SER A 155 40.23 51.25 6.85
N GLY A 156 39.87 52.38 6.24
CA GLY A 156 40.83 53.25 5.57
C GLY A 156 41.07 54.46 6.46
N THR A 157 42.31 54.60 6.94
CA THR A 157 42.85 55.85 7.48
C THR A 157 44.32 55.92 7.08
N ASP A 158 44.61 56.80 6.14
CA ASP A 158 45.66 57.82 6.18
C ASP A 158 46.77 57.60 7.25
N VAL A 159 47.99 57.24 6.82
CA VAL A 159 49.21 58.09 6.76
C VAL A 159 50.21 57.46 5.79
#